data_AF-A0A4D4K9C0-F1
#
_entry.id   AF-A0A4D4K9C0-F1
#
_cell.length_a   1.000
_cell.length_b   1.000
_cell.length_c   1.000
_cell.angle_alpha   90.00
_cell.angle_beta   90.00
_cell.angle_gamma   90.00
#
_symmetry.space_group_name_H-M   'P 1'
#
loop_
_entity.id
_entity.type
_entity.pdbx_description
1 polymer ?
#
loop_
_entity_poly.entity_id
_entity_poly.type
_entity_poly.pdbx_seq_one_letter_code
_entity_poly.pdbx_strand_id
1 'polypeptide(L)'
;MVSDPLAFWKPAGGSSAPGGGSPDTQRYDRSARALEDVRREIEAVLDVRQDAERRLMRLRDVLSRADRTLAEARQARGEVLAKIAASEVPAVSGPPTALHEQLVAAADYRRRSQWHRLSPLLESLEQRADDELLRARESLTAVTAPLAVRAELRGRLDAYKAKVARHGMAEDSMLVERYDVARRMLWSAPCDLRAAEQAVLRYQQAAAEALVPRQTGPADEGIEGGTK
;
A
#
# COMPACT_ATOMS: atom_id res chain seq x y z
N MET A 1 66.98 -27.85 -10.95
CA MET A 1 66.77 -29.31 -10.89
C MET A 1 65.40 -29.60 -11.46
N VAL A 2 65.34 -30.18 -12.66
CA VAL A 2 64.07 -30.62 -13.28
C VAL A 2 63.67 -31.91 -12.56
N SER A 3 62.49 -31.95 -11.95
CA SER A 3 61.95 -33.16 -11.34
C SER A 3 61.83 -34.26 -12.39
N ASP A 4 62.21 -35.49 -12.04
CA ASP A 4 62.14 -36.65 -12.93
C ASP A 4 60.72 -36.80 -13.50
N PRO A 5 60.52 -36.61 -14.83
CA PRO A 5 59.20 -36.68 -15.45
C PRO A 5 58.57 -38.08 -15.36
N LEU A 6 59.37 -39.13 -15.13
CA LEU A 6 58.88 -40.51 -14.95
C LEU A 6 58.38 -40.78 -13.53
N ALA A 7 58.62 -39.88 -12.57
CA ALA A 7 58.07 -39.98 -11.22
C ALA A 7 56.53 -39.91 -11.18
N PHE A 8 55.92 -39.41 -12.27
CA PHE A 8 54.47 -39.33 -12.44
C PHE A 8 53.93 -40.47 -13.32
N TRP A 9 54.71 -41.49 -13.68
CA TRP A 9 54.23 -42.56 -14.57
C TRP A 9 53.78 -43.79 -13.77
N LYS A 10 52.52 -44.23 -13.96
CA LYS A 10 52.02 -45.51 -13.44
C LYS A 10 52.09 -46.58 -14.53
N PRO A 11 52.86 -47.67 -14.35
CA PRO A 11 52.90 -48.76 -15.32
C PRO A 11 51.56 -49.51 -15.34
N ALA A 12 51.10 -49.92 -16.52
CA ALA A 12 49.89 -50.74 -16.65
C ALA A 12 50.18 -52.16 -16.12
N GLY A 13 49.51 -52.56 -15.04
CA GLY A 13 49.67 -53.90 -14.47
C GLY A 13 49.27 -54.98 -15.47
N GLY A 14 50.18 -55.93 -15.76
CA GLY A 14 49.88 -57.18 -16.45
C GLY A 14 50.29 -57.31 -17.92
N SER A 15 51.06 -56.38 -18.51
CA SER A 15 51.55 -56.54 -19.89
C SER A 15 53.01 -56.14 -20.06
N SER A 16 53.83 -57.04 -20.62
CA SER A 16 55.26 -56.83 -20.93
C SER A 16 55.51 -55.97 -22.16
N ALA A 17 54.52 -55.17 -22.61
CA ALA A 17 54.67 -54.28 -23.75
C ALA A 17 55.37 -52.96 -23.34
N PRO A 18 56.53 -52.60 -23.95
CA PRO A 18 57.22 -51.36 -23.62
C PRO A 18 56.35 -50.17 -24.06
N GLY A 19 55.98 -49.30 -23.09
CA GLY A 19 55.18 -48.09 -23.33
C GLY A 19 53.77 -48.09 -22.73
N GLY A 20 53.32 -49.19 -22.11
CA GLY A 20 52.01 -49.26 -21.44
C GLY A 20 52.00 -48.63 -20.05
N GLY A 21 51.49 -47.42 -19.91
CA GLY A 21 51.27 -46.75 -18.62
C GLY A 21 50.53 -45.43 -18.79
N SER A 22 50.15 -44.81 -17.68
CA SER A 22 49.42 -43.54 -17.67
C SER A 22 50.05 -42.57 -16.67
N PRO A 23 50.03 -41.25 -16.93
CA PRO A 23 50.40 -40.26 -15.93
C PRO A 23 49.52 -40.38 -14.66
N ASP A 24 50.14 -40.37 -13.48
CA ASP A 24 49.51 -40.30 -12.18
C ASP A 24 49.03 -38.88 -11.88
N THR A 25 47.86 -38.56 -12.43
CA THR A 25 47.22 -37.26 -12.22
C THR A 25 46.49 -37.15 -10.88
N GLN A 26 46.44 -38.21 -10.06
CA GLN A 26 45.62 -38.24 -8.84
C GLN A 26 45.94 -37.11 -7.85
N ARG A 27 47.19 -36.65 -7.79
CA ARG A 27 47.58 -35.49 -6.98
C ARG A 27 46.98 -34.19 -7.52
N TYR A 28 47.00 -34.01 -8.83
CA TYR A 28 46.41 -32.85 -9.50
C TYR A 28 44.89 -32.88 -9.41
N ASP A 29 44.26 -34.04 -9.61
CA ASP A 29 42.80 -34.21 -9.51
C ASP A 29 42.29 -33.91 -8.09
N ARG A 30 43.01 -34.35 -7.05
CA ARG A 30 42.69 -33.99 -5.65
C ARG A 30 42.85 -32.49 -5.39
N SER A 31 43.92 -31.89 -5.93
CA SER A 31 44.15 -30.44 -5.78
C SER A 31 43.08 -29.62 -6.51
N ALA A 32 42.66 -30.07 -7.69
CA ALA A 32 41.59 -29.45 -8.47
C ALA A 32 40.24 -29.52 -7.73
N ARG A 33 39.91 -30.67 -7.12
CA ARG A 33 38.70 -30.81 -6.29
C ARG A 33 38.72 -29.90 -5.07
N ALA A 34 39.85 -29.83 -4.36
CA ALA A 34 39.99 -28.94 -3.20
C ALA A 34 39.83 -27.46 -3.58
N LEU A 35 40.38 -27.03 -4.72
CA LEU A 35 40.19 -25.67 -5.24
C LEU A 35 38.73 -25.40 -5.61
N GLU A 36 38.05 -26.38 -6.21
CA GLU A 36 36.63 -26.29 -6.56
C GLU A 36 35.75 -26.19 -5.31
N ASP A 37 36.06 -26.92 -4.25
CA ASP A 37 35.36 -26.84 -2.97
C ASP A 37 35.54 -25.46 -2.32
N VAL A 38 36.76 -24.93 -2.30
CA VAL A 38 37.05 -23.57 -1.82
C VAL A 38 36.34 -22.52 -2.66
N ARG A 39 36.30 -22.68 -3.99
CA ARG A 39 35.58 -21.78 -4.90
C ARG A 39 34.09 -21.73 -4.53
N ARG A 40 33.46 -22.89 -4.31
CA ARG A 40 32.04 -22.97 -3.92
C ARG A 40 31.77 -22.33 -2.57
N GLU A 41 32.66 -22.51 -1.60
CA GLU A 41 32.52 -21.88 -0.28
C GLU A 41 32.59 -20.35 -0.39
N ILE A 42 33.54 -19.82 -1.17
CA ILE A 42 33.66 -18.38 -1.43
C ILE A 42 32.40 -17.85 -2.13
N GLU A 43 31.90 -18.55 -3.16
CA GLU A 43 30.68 -18.17 -3.87
C GLU A 43 29.47 -18.11 -2.92
N ALA A 44 29.28 -19.12 -2.07
CA ALA A 44 28.20 -19.13 -1.08
C ALA A 44 28.29 -17.93 -0.11
N VAL A 45 29.50 -17.58 0.34
CA VAL A 45 29.71 -16.42 1.22
C VAL A 45 29.41 -15.10 0.48
N LEU A 46 29.82 -14.98 -0.79
CA LEU A 46 29.52 -13.80 -1.60
C LEU A 46 28.01 -13.64 -1.82
N ASP A 47 27.29 -14.73 -2.07
CA ASP A 47 25.84 -14.72 -2.25
C ASP A 47 25.12 -14.25 -0.99
N VAL A 48 25.51 -14.75 0.19
CA VAL A 48 24.94 -14.31 1.49
C VAL A 48 25.18 -12.82 1.71
N ARG A 49 26.37 -12.32 1.36
CA ARG A 49 26.70 -10.88 1.49
C ARG A 49 25.82 -10.03 0.59
N GLN A 50 25.68 -10.43 -0.68
CA GLN A 50 24.87 -9.70 -1.67
C GLN A 50 23.38 -9.75 -1.32
N ASP A 51 22.89 -10.87 -0.81
CA ASP A 51 21.51 -10.97 -0.33
C ASP A 51 21.24 -10.00 0.82
N ALA A 52 22.10 -10.00 1.85
CA ALA A 52 21.96 -9.09 2.98
C ALA A 52 21.96 -7.60 2.56
N GLU A 53 22.82 -7.22 1.61
CA GLU A 53 22.84 -5.86 1.06
C GLU A 53 21.54 -5.49 0.34
N ARG A 54 21.02 -6.41 -0.49
CA ARG A 54 19.74 -6.22 -1.18
C ARG A 54 18.58 -6.08 -0.18
N ARG A 55 18.55 -6.91 0.87
CA ARG A 55 17.54 -6.85 1.94
C ARG A 55 17.59 -5.52 2.69
N LEU A 56 18.78 -5.07 3.10
CA LEU A 56 18.97 -3.78 3.76
C LEU A 56 18.53 -2.59 2.87
N MET A 57 18.80 -2.65 1.56
CA MET A 57 18.36 -1.62 0.63
C MET A 57 16.84 -1.58 0.50
N ARG A 58 16.18 -2.74 0.39
CA ARG A 58 14.71 -2.82 0.36
C ARG A 58 14.09 -2.30 1.65
N LEU A 59 14.62 -2.69 2.81
CA LEU A 59 14.17 -2.19 4.11
C LEU A 59 14.23 -0.66 4.21
N ARG A 60 15.32 -0.05 3.72
CA ARG A 60 15.46 1.41 3.70
C ARG A 60 14.38 2.07 2.84
N ASP A 61 14.09 1.50 1.66
CA ASP A 61 13.05 2.03 0.78
C ASP A 61 11.65 1.90 1.41
N VAL A 62 11.33 0.75 1.99
CA VAL A 62 10.04 0.54 2.70
C VAL A 62 9.86 1.52 3.85
N LEU A 63 10.85 1.69 4.72
CA LEU A 63 10.77 2.66 5.82
C LEU A 63 10.68 4.10 5.31
N SER A 64 11.42 4.46 4.25
CA SER A 64 11.32 5.79 3.64
C SER A 64 9.93 6.07 3.03
N ARG A 65 9.24 5.04 2.53
CA ARG A 65 7.85 5.16 2.08
C ARG A 65 6.89 5.31 3.24
N ALA A 66 7.09 4.57 4.33
CA ALA A 66 6.29 4.70 5.55
C ALA A 66 6.39 6.12 6.13
N ASP A 67 7.60 6.67 6.22
CA ASP A 67 7.83 8.04 6.70
C ASP A 67 7.11 9.10 5.86
N ARG A 68 7.22 9.01 4.52
CA ARG A 68 6.51 9.92 3.62
C ARG A 68 5.00 9.81 3.79
N THR A 69 4.48 8.60 3.89
CA THR A 69 3.04 8.35 4.08
C THR A 69 2.55 8.92 5.43
N LEU A 70 3.34 8.78 6.50
CA LEU A 70 3.01 9.37 7.80
C LEU A 70 3.08 10.91 7.77
N ALA A 71 4.04 11.49 7.04
CA ALA A 71 4.12 12.94 6.86
C ALA A 71 2.90 13.49 6.11
N GLU A 72 2.51 12.82 5.02
CA GLU A 72 1.29 13.13 4.26
C GLU A 72 0.04 13.01 5.16
N ALA A 73 -0.06 11.96 5.97
CA ALA A 73 -1.17 11.79 6.90
C ALA A 73 -1.24 12.92 7.94
N ARG A 74 -0.10 13.41 8.45
CA ARG A 74 -0.07 14.56 9.39
C ARG A 74 -0.53 15.85 8.72
N GLN A 75 -0.09 16.11 7.48
CA GLN A 75 -0.54 17.27 6.71
C GLN A 75 -2.06 17.18 6.45
N ALA A 76 -2.52 16.04 5.94
CA ALA A 76 -3.93 15.80 5.66
C ALA A 76 -4.81 15.96 6.90
N ARG A 77 -4.34 15.48 8.06
CA ARG A 77 -5.02 15.69 9.35
C ARG A 77 -5.19 17.18 9.66
N GLY A 78 -4.15 17.99 9.46
CA GLY A 78 -4.23 19.45 9.63
C GLY A 78 -5.26 20.08 8.71
N GLU A 79 -5.30 19.67 7.44
CA GLU A 79 -6.30 20.15 6.49
C GLU A 79 -7.73 19.77 6.86
N VAL A 80 -7.93 18.53 7.32
CA VAL A 80 -9.26 18.04 7.71
C VAL A 80 -9.77 18.80 8.93
N LEU A 81 -8.92 18.98 9.95
CA LEU A 81 -9.28 19.74 11.15
C LEU A 81 -9.59 21.21 10.84
N ALA A 82 -8.97 21.80 9.80
CA ALA A 82 -9.29 23.15 9.34
C ALA A 82 -10.60 23.22 8.54
N LYS A 83 -10.93 22.18 7.77
CA LYS A 83 -12.05 22.18 6.81
C LYS A 83 -13.34 21.54 7.35
N ILE A 84 -13.25 20.70 8.37
CA ILE A 84 -14.36 19.87 8.87
C ILE A 84 -14.56 20.14 10.37
N ALA A 85 -15.79 20.53 10.75
CA ALA A 85 -16.14 20.80 12.13
C ALA A 85 -16.31 19.49 12.91
N ALA A 86 -15.90 19.50 14.19
CA ALA A 86 -16.12 18.41 15.15
C ALA A 86 -15.70 17.00 14.65
N SER A 87 -14.71 16.93 13.76
CA SER A 87 -14.19 15.65 13.27
C SER A 87 -13.16 15.09 14.26
N GLU A 88 -13.46 13.90 14.80
CA GLU A 88 -12.48 13.10 15.55
C GLU A 88 -11.50 12.45 14.57
N VAL A 89 -10.53 13.23 14.11
CA VAL A 89 -9.46 12.73 13.25
C VAL A 89 -8.39 12.07 14.11
N PRO A 90 -8.09 10.77 13.92
CA PRO A 90 -7.14 10.05 14.76
C PRO A 90 -5.77 10.73 14.74
N ALA A 91 -5.07 10.66 15.86
CA ALA A 91 -3.69 11.13 15.92
C ALA A 91 -2.81 10.25 15.03
N VAL A 92 -1.89 10.89 14.30
CA VAL A 92 -0.92 10.19 13.46
C VAL A 92 0.40 10.12 14.22
N SER A 93 0.91 8.91 14.42
CA SER A 93 2.18 8.67 15.11
C SER A 93 3.36 9.39 14.45
N GLY A 94 4.41 9.66 15.22
CA GLY A 94 5.69 10.16 14.72
C GLY A 94 6.42 9.14 13.83
N PRO A 95 7.59 9.51 13.26
CA PRO A 95 8.43 8.56 12.54
C PRO A 95 8.78 7.34 13.41
N PRO A 96 8.92 6.14 12.82
CA PRO A 96 9.25 4.91 13.54
C PRO A 96 10.74 4.87 13.87
N THR A 97 11.18 5.71 14.83
CA THR A 97 12.59 5.89 15.19
C THR A 97 13.27 4.58 15.60
N ALA A 98 12.58 3.74 16.37
CA ALA A 98 13.11 2.44 16.78
C ALA A 98 13.41 1.50 15.59
N LEU A 99 12.62 1.54 14.50
CA LEU A 99 12.90 0.76 13.29
C LEU A 99 14.12 1.29 12.54
N HIS A 100 14.29 2.62 12.51
CA HIS A 100 15.47 3.25 11.92
C HIS A 100 16.75 2.91 12.68
N GLU A 101 16.72 2.97 14.00
CA GLU A 101 17.86 2.59 14.85
C GLU A 101 18.26 1.12 14.63
N GLN A 102 17.26 0.23 14.55
CA GLN A 102 17.51 -1.18 14.28
C GLN A 102 18.02 -1.43 12.86
N LEU A 103 17.57 -0.68 11.86
CA LEU A 103 18.11 -0.73 10.49
C LEU A 103 19.59 -0.28 10.46
N VAL A 104 19.94 0.75 11.23
CA VAL A 104 21.34 1.19 11.40
C VAL A 104 22.17 0.09 12.04
N ALA A 105 21.67 -0.54 13.11
CA ALA A 105 22.33 -1.67 13.78
C ALA A 105 22.51 -2.87 12.83
N ALA A 106 21.52 -3.18 12.00
CA ALA A 106 21.61 -4.24 11.00
C ALA A 106 22.70 -3.92 9.95
N ALA A 107 22.78 -2.68 9.50
CA ALA A 107 23.86 -2.25 8.60
C ALA A 107 25.25 -2.37 9.26
N ASP A 108 25.36 -2.11 10.56
CA ASP A 108 26.59 -2.34 11.33
C ASP A 108 26.96 -3.82 11.46
N TYR A 109 26.00 -4.70 11.73
CA TYR A 109 26.25 -6.14 11.75
C TYR A 109 26.71 -6.66 10.40
N ARG A 110 26.13 -6.17 9.30
CA ARG A 110 26.62 -6.45 7.93
C ARG A 110 28.05 -5.95 7.76
N ARG A 111 28.38 -4.73 8.18
CA ARG A 111 29.74 -4.16 8.06
C ARG A 111 30.78 -5.02 8.79
N ARG A 112 30.43 -5.54 9.96
CA ARG A 112 31.30 -6.36 10.82
C ARG A 112 31.19 -7.88 10.58
N SER A 113 30.48 -8.30 9.52
CA SER A 113 30.26 -9.72 9.18
C SER A 113 29.65 -10.56 10.33
N GLN A 114 28.79 -9.96 11.17
CA GLN A 114 28.14 -10.62 12.29
C GLN A 114 26.86 -11.36 11.85
N TRP A 115 27.00 -12.36 10.99
CA TRP A 115 25.88 -13.05 10.30
C TRP A 115 24.83 -13.64 11.26
N HIS A 116 25.28 -14.25 12.36
CA HIS A 116 24.41 -14.86 13.38
C HIS A 116 23.46 -13.85 14.05
N ARG A 117 23.84 -12.55 14.13
CA ARG A 117 22.96 -11.49 14.63
C ARG A 117 22.15 -10.84 13.53
N LEU A 118 22.73 -10.75 12.33
CA LEU A 118 22.12 -10.08 11.20
C LEU A 118 20.88 -10.83 10.69
N SER A 119 20.97 -12.15 10.50
CA SER A 119 19.87 -12.93 9.91
C SER A 119 18.55 -12.79 10.67
N PRO A 120 18.47 -13.09 11.99
CA PRO A 120 17.21 -12.97 12.72
C PRO A 120 16.74 -11.51 12.83
N LEU A 121 17.66 -10.54 12.88
CA LEU A 121 17.30 -9.13 12.89
C LEU A 121 16.67 -8.69 11.57
N LEU A 122 17.20 -9.12 10.42
CA LEU A 122 16.64 -8.78 9.11
C LEU A 122 15.25 -9.37 8.93
N GLU A 123 15.03 -10.62 9.32
CA GLU A 123 13.70 -11.27 9.23
C GLU A 123 12.65 -10.51 10.05
N SER A 124 13.00 -10.16 11.31
CA SER A 124 12.09 -9.36 12.16
C SER A 124 11.87 -7.95 11.61
N LEU A 125 12.91 -7.31 11.08
CA LEU A 125 12.81 -5.97 10.51
C LEU A 125 11.95 -5.91 9.26
N GLU A 126 12.03 -6.92 8.39
CA GLU A 126 11.23 -7.00 7.15
C GLU A 126 9.74 -7.00 7.48
N GLN A 127 9.31 -7.91 8.35
CA GLN A 127 7.91 -7.97 8.78
C GLN A 127 7.45 -6.64 9.40
N ARG A 128 8.24 -6.09 10.33
CA ARG A 128 7.85 -4.87 11.05
C ARG A 128 7.86 -3.62 10.17
N ALA A 129 8.73 -3.56 9.17
CA ALA A 129 8.75 -2.47 8.20
C ALA A 129 7.51 -2.50 7.30
N ASP A 130 7.10 -3.69 6.85
CA ASP A 130 5.87 -3.87 6.07
C ASP A 130 4.62 -3.53 6.90
N ASP A 131 4.57 -3.97 8.16
CA ASP A 131 3.48 -3.63 9.09
C ASP A 131 3.40 -2.11 9.35
N GLU A 132 4.55 -1.43 9.47
CA GLU A 132 4.59 0.03 9.61
C GLU A 132 4.10 0.75 8.35
N LEU A 133 4.48 0.29 7.17
CA LEU A 133 3.97 0.85 5.92
C LEU A 133 2.46 0.66 5.79
N LEU A 134 1.93 -0.50 6.18
CA LEU A 134 0.49 -0.74 6.22
C LEU A 134 -0.21 0.21 7.19
N ARG A 135 0.27 0.30 8.44
CA ARG A 135 -0.27 1.23 9.45
C ARG A 135 -0.23 2.69 9.01
N ALA A 136 0.83 3.10 8.31
CA ALA A 136 0.94 4.45 7.76
C ALA A 136 -0.14 4.73 6.71
N ARG A 137 -0.40 3.77 5.81
CA ARG A 137 -1.45 3.88 4.78
C ARG A 137 -2.85 3.88 5.37
N GLU A 138 -3.10 3.05 6.38
CA GLU A 138 -4.35 3.03 7.13
C GLU A 138 -4.58 4.37 7.83
N SER A 139 -3.54 4.93 8.45
CA SER A 139 -3.59 6.27 9.05
C SER A 139 -3.94 7.33 8.01
N LEU A 140 -3.29 7.35 6.85
CA LEU A 140 -3.60 8.29 5.77
C LEU A 140 -5.05 8.16 5.29
N THR A 141 -5.55 6.94 5.14
CA THR A 141 -6.93 6.66 4.74
C THR A 141 -7.91 7.17 5.78
N ALA A 142 -7.68 6.86 7.06
CA ALA A 142 -8.54 7.27 8.16
C ALA A 142 -8.61 8.79 8.29
N VAL A 143 -7.48 9.50 8.17
CA VAL A 143 -7.47 10.97 8.30
C VAL A 143 -8.12 11.67 7.11
N THR A 144 -8.05 11.10 5.90
CA THR A 144 -8.63 11.71 4.69
C THR A 144 -10.11 11.38 4.49
N ALA A 145 -10.63 10.34 5.15
CA ALA A 145 -12.01 9.89 5.01
C ALA A 145 -13.08 11.02 5.14
N PRO A 146 -12.99 11.95 6.10
CA PRO A 146 -14.00 13.03 6.21
C PRO A 146 -14.05 13.96 4.98
N LEU A 147 -12.90 14.25 4.36
CA LEU A 147 -12.88 15.07 3.13
C LEU A 147 -13.43 14.29 1.93
N ALA A 148 -13.19 12.97 1.87
CA ALA A 148 -13.77 12.11 0.85
C ALA A 148 -15.31 12.08 0.96
N VAL A 149 -15.86 11.93 2.17
CA VAL A 149 -17.31 12.01 2.43
C VAL A 149 -17.87 13.36 1.98
N ARG A 150 -17.18 14.47 2.28
CA ARG A 150 -17.59 15.81 1.80
C ARG A 150 -17.68 15.87 0.28
N ALA A 151 -16.69 15.33 -0.42
CA ALA A 151 -16.65 15.33 -1.87
C ALA A 151 -17.78 14.47 -2.46
N GLU A 152 -18.04 13.31 -1.87
CA GLU A 152 -19.15 12.44 -2.26
C GLU A 152 -20.50 13.15 -2.09
N LEU A 153 -20.74 13.79 -0.95
CA LEU A 153 -21.99 14.52 -0.69
C LEU A 153 -22.21 15.66 -1.69
N ARG A 154 -21.15 16.36 -2.10
CA ARG A 154 -21.23 17.36 -3.17
C ARG A 154 -21.64 16.74 -4.51
N GLY A 155 -20.97 15.66 -4.92
CA GLY A 155 -21.32 14.95 -6.14
C GLY A 155 -22.75 14.42 -6.14
N ARG A 156 -23.21 13.87 -5.00
CA ARG A 156 -24.61 13.44 -4.81
C ARG A 156 -25.60 14.59 -4.93
N LEU A 157 -25.32 15.73 -4.31
CA LEU A 157 -26.18 16.91 -4.40
C LEU A 157 -26.30 17.41 -5.84
N ASP A 158 -25.17 17.50 -6.56
CA ASP A 158 -25.14 17.93 -7.96
C ASP A 158 -25.88 16.96 -8.88
N ALA A 159 -25.74 15.64 -8.66
CA ALA A 159 -26.47 14.62 -9.41
C ALA A 159 -27.99 14.74 -9.22
N TYR A 160 -28.46 14.96 -7.99
CA TYR A 160 -29.90 15.15 -7.74
C TYR A 160 -30.42 16.46 -8.31
N LYS A 161 -29.63 17.55 -8.26
CA LYS A 161 -29.98 18.81 -8.92
C LYS A 161 -30.19 18.61 -10.42
N ALA A 162 -29.27 17.91 -11.07
CA ALA A 162 -29.40 17.58 -12.50
C ALA A 162 -30.64 16.71 -12.77
N LYS A 163 -30.95 15.75 -11.90
CA LYS A 163 -32.16 14.91 -12.01
C LYS A 163 -33.44 15.76 -11.93
N VAL A 164 -33.57 16.61 -10.91
CA VAL A 164 -34.71 17.52 -10.72
C VAL A 164 -34.91 18.42 -11.95
N ALA A 165 -33.83 19.01 -12.47
CA ALA A 165 -33.88 19.86 -13.65
C ALA A 165 -34.35 19.13 -14.91
N ARG A 166 -33.90 17.89 -15.13
CA ARG A 166 -34.32 17.07 -16.28
C ARG A 166 -35.81 16.73 -16.29
N HIS A 167 -36.47 16.79 -15.13
CA HIS A 167 -37.91 16.53 -14.98
C HIS A 167 -38.74 17.82 -14.86
N GLY A 168 -38.15 19.00 -15.11
CA GLY A 168 -38.87 20.27 -15.11
C GLY A 168 -39.23 20.82 -13.73
N MET A 169 -38.72 20.22 -12.65
CA MET A 169 -39.05 20.60 -11.27
C MET A 169 -38.02 21.57 -10.65
N ALA A 170 -37.20 22.24 -11.48
CA ALA A 170 -36.09 23.07 -11.01
C ALA A 170 -36.52 24.34 -10.27
N GLU A 171 -37.72 24.87 -10.56
CA GLU A 171 -38.24 26.10 -9.95
C GLU A 171 -39.17 25.86 -8.77
N ASP A 172 -39.37 24.60 -8.36
CA ASP A 172 -40.09 24.29 -7.14
C ASP A 172 -39.40 24.93 -5.93
N SER A 173 -40.10 25.84 -5.25
CA SER A 173 -39.53 26.68 -4.19
C SER A 173 -38.99 25.86 -3.02
N MET A 174 -39.65 24.76 -2.66
CA MET A 174 -39.21 23.87 -1.60
C MET A 174 -37.91 23.15 -1.99
N LEU A 175 -37.80 22.69 -3.24
CA LEU A 175 -36.58 22.04 -3.74
C LEU A 175 -35.41 23.02 -3.82
N VAL A 176 -35.64 24.25 -4.26
CA VAL A 176 -34.62 25.32 -4.30
C VAL A 176 -34.11 25.62 -2.89
N GLU A 177 -35.00 25.82 -1.92
CA GLU A 177 -34.63 26.11 -0.54
C GLU A 177 -33.79 24.97 0.08
N ARG A 178 -34.25 23.72 -0.06
CA ARG A 178 -33.54 22.55 0.46
C ARG A 178 -32.17 22.38 -0.20
N TYR A 179 -32.06 22.61 -1.50
CA TYR A 179 -30.79 22.59 -2.23
C TYR A 179 -29.85 23.66 -1.67
N ASP A 180 -30.33 24.89 -1.51
CA ASP A 180 -29.50 26.01 -1.04
C ASP A 180 -29.00 25.80 0.40
N VAL A 181 -29.82 25.22 1.28
CA VAL A 181 -29.39 24.81 2.63
C VAL A 181 -28.24 23.81 2.55
N ALA A 182 -28.41 22.72 1.79
CA ALA A 182 -27.38 21.68 1.64
C ALA A 182 -26.10 22.26 1.02
N ARG A 183 -26.22 23.10 0.00
CA ARG A 183 -25.09 23.76 -0.68
C ARG A 183 -24.35 24.70 0.28
N ARG A 184 -25.04 25.54 1.04
CA ARG A 184 -24.39 26.43 2.03
C ARG A 184 -23.56 25.64 3.03
N MET A 185 -24.10 24.53 3.55
CA MET A 185 -23.37 23.66 4.48
C MET A 185 -22.15 23.04 3.82
N LEU A 186 -22.30 22.39 2.65
CA LEU A 186 -21.21 21.67 1.97
C LEU A 186 -20.07 22.56 1.47
N TRP A 187 -20.29 23.86 1.25
CA TRP A 187 -19.26 24.82 0.83
C TRP A 187 -18.74 25.72 1.96
N SER A 188 -19.23 25.54 3.19
CA SER A 188 -18.70 26.24 4.38
C SER A 188 -17.35 25.68 4.84
N ALA A 189 -16.61 26.46 5.65
CA ALA A 189 -15.42 25.98 6.35
C ALA A 189 -15.36 26.64 7.74
N PRO A 190 -15.28 25.86 8.84
CA PRO A 190 -15.35 24.40 8.89
C PRO A 190 -16.76 23.86 8.62
N CYS A 191 -16.85 22.74 7.89
CA CYS A 191 -18.11 22.09 7.49
C CYS A 191 -18.56 21.04 8.51
N ASP A 192 -19.77 21.18 9.07
CA ASP A 192 -20.40 20.10 9.84
C ASP A 192 -20.91 19.02 8.87
N LEU A 193 -20.19 17.90 8.78
CA LEU A 193 -20.53 16.82 7.87
C LEU A 193 -21.85 16.14 8.21
N ARG A 194 -22.17 15.97 9.49
CA ARG A 194 -23.41 15.30 9.90
C ARG A 194 -24.62 16.16 9.52
N ALA A 195 -24.55 17.47 9.79
CA ALA A 195 -25.60 18.40 9.40
C ALA A 195 -25.74 18.49 7.86
N ALA A 196 -24.61 18.54 7.14
CA ALA A 196 -24.59 18.58 5.68
C ALA A 196 -25.20 17.31 5.05
N GLU A 197 -24.86 16.13 5.57
CA GLU A 197 -25.42 14.85 5.13
C GLU A 197 -26.94 14.82 5.29
N GLN A 198 -27.45 15.22 6.46
CA GLN A 198 -28.89 15.31 6.70
C GLN A 198 -29.58 16.30 5.75
N ALA A 199 -28.95 17.44 5.44
CA ALA A 199 -29.49 18.40 4.48
C ALA A 199 -29.56 17.82 3.06
N VAL A 200 -28.53 17.09 2.63
CA VAL A 200 -28.54 16.36 1.35
C VAL A 200 -29.65 15.30 1.34
N LEU A 201 -29.78 14.49 2.39
CA LEU A 201 -30.85 13.48 2.49
C LEU A 201 -32.25 14.10 2.39
N ARG A 202 -32.50 15.21 3.09
CA ARG A 202 -33.78 15.95 3.01
C ARG A 202 -34.08 16.46 1.61
N TYR A 203 -33.07 16.92 0.87
CA TYR A 203 -33.23 17.31 -0.53
C TYR A 203 -33.50 16.11 -1.43
N GLN A 204 -32.78 14.99 -1.24
CA GLN A 204 -32.98 13.76 -2.00
C GLN A 204 -34.39 13.19 -1.81
N GLN A 205 -34.91 13.20 -0.59
CA GLN A 205 -36.29 12.79 -0.28
C GLN A 205 -37.32 13.69 -0.95
N ALA A 206 -37.15 15.01 -0.85
CA ALA A 206 -38.02 15.99 -1.51
C ALA A 206 -38.05 15.79 -3.03
N ALA A 207 -36.87 15.61 -3.62
CA ALA A 207 -36.74 15.36 -5.05
C ALA A 207 -37.41 14.04 -5.43
N ALA A 208 -37.27 12.98 -4.64
CA ALA A 208 -37.95 11.72 -4.90
C ALA A 208 -39.48 11.89 -4.87
N GLU A 209 -40.02 12.56 -3.86
CA GLU A 209 -41.46 12.84 -3.72
C GLU A 209 -42.01 13.67 -4.88
N ALA A 210 -41.32 14.73 -5.28
CA ALA A 210 -41.73 15.59 -6.41
C ALA A 210 -41.69 14.87 -7.77
N LEU A 211 -40.85 13.84 -7.90
CA LEU A 211 -40.69 13.06 -9.12
C LEU A 211 -41.66 11.87 -9.22
N VAL A 212 -42.36 11.50 -8.13
CA VAL A 212 -43.44 10.51 -8.21
C VAL A 212 -44.62 11.13 -8.96
N PRO A 213 -45.14 10.50 -10.02
CA PRO A 213 -46.35 10.98 -10.68
C PRO A 213 -47.49 11.04 -9.67
N ARG A 214 -48.04 12.24 -9.39
CA ARG A 214 -49.35 12.33 -8.74
C ARG A 214 -50.34 11.63 -9.68
N GLN A 215 -50.79 10.44 -9.29
CA GLN A 215 -52.01 9.87 -9.85
C GLN A 215 -53.12 10.86 -9.54
N THR A 216 -53.48 11.70 -10.52
CA THR A 216 -54.78 12.34 -10.57
C THR A 216 -55.81 11.22 -10.48
N GLY A 217 -56.42 11.05 -9.31
CA GLY A 217 -57.53 10.13 -9.12
C GLY A 217 -58.64 10.45 -10.12
N PRO A 218 -59.38 9.44 -10.59
CA PRO A 218 -60.42 9.64 -11.58
C PRO A 218 -61.42 10.67 -11.05
N ALA A 219 -61.70 11.67 -11.89
CA ALA A 219 -62.78 12.60 -11.67
C ALA A 219 -64.06 11.81 -11.41
N ASP A 220 -64.72 12.13 -10.30
CA ASP A 220 -66.06 11.70 -9.98
C ASP A 220 -67.00 12.28 -11.05
N GLU A 221 -67.13 11.57 -12.17
CA GLU A 221 -68.20 11.80 -13.13
C GLU A 221 -69.50 11.36 -12.45
N GLY A 222 -70.08 12.30 -11.71
CA GLY A 222 -71.45 12.26 -11.25
C GLY A 222 -72.38 12.14 -12.46
N ILE A 223 -72.71 10.91 -12.83
CA ILE A 223 -73.87 10.60 -13.65
C ILE A 223 -75.08 10.61 -12.69
N GLU A 224 -75.58 11.81 -12.39
CA GLU A 224 -76.97 11.96 -11.96
C GLU A 224 -77.86 11.87 -13.20
N GLY A 225 -78.47 10.69 -13.37
CA GLY A 225 -79.64 10.53 -14.23
C GLY A 225 -80.87 11.13 -13.57
N GLY A 226 -81.82 11.63 -14.37
CA GLY A 226 -83.20 11.79 -13.91
C GLY A 226 -84.00 12.94 -14.51
N THR A 227 -84.62 12.66 -15.67
CA THR A 227 -86.06 12.91 -15.92
C THR A 227 -86.70 14.19 -15.37
N LYS A 228 -87.04 15.15 -16.25
CA LYS A 228 -88.40 15.37 -16.80
C LYS A 228 -88.41 16.49 -17.83
#